data_AF-A0A0G1MSV7-F1
#
_entry.id   AF-A0A0G1MSV7-F1
#
_cell.length_a   1.000
_cell.length_b   1.000
_cell.length_c   1.000
_cell.angle_alpha   90.00
_cell.angle_beta   90.00
_cell.angle_gamma   90.00
#
_symmetry.space_group_name_H-M   'P 1'
#
loop_
_entity.id
_entity.type
_entity.pdbx_description
1 polymer ?
#
loop_
_entity_poly.entity_id
_entity_poly.type
_entity_poly.pdbx_seq_one_letter_code
_entity_poly.pdbx_strand_id
1 'polypeptide(L)'
;MITKRQKQVIDFIKSFSVKYGYSPSLEEIKKHLHLASVSTAHHHVKSLEELGLLKKKDNQPRGIAVYEFQQMIQIPILGRISAGQPILAIEEKEYISIPFSQKEEQQHLFALRVAGQSMVDENINDGDIVVIRNQNTAENGQKIVALLNREEVTLKKFFKEDNKVRLQPANQAYSPIIVDPENLIIQGIVVDVIKYIGESDASIISEPNIKPRNDHEDLRKTILNKIICGNCTTELGNIPSNSIDSCITDPPYNYEFVGHNWNADEIKRRTDRIQNSKTLIKHIPYGSGLAGGVRNERWYKKNADNIQDYQNWCHIWGKEVFRVLKPGAYILVFNSTRTVAHVQVAMEKAGFYARDIIVWRKNSGIPKGLNFVNKLKKEGYKNTEKWEGWHSCLRNEWEAIVMLQKPLDTNYLETVKKYDVGLLHTKDGGSGFLSNIIDNISNREKKDVYNIHCTVKPVLLISKLIDMVLPKDINKIVLDPFMGSGTTAIAAIENSVSFLGFEINPEYCQIAQKRVKDHLNKTKNKLF
;
A
#
# COMPACT_ATOMS: atom_id res chain seq x y z
N MET A 1 -7.89 12.92 21.04
CA MET A 1 -7.45 13.72 22.21
C MET A 1 -7.30 12.78 23.40
N ILE A 2 -6.15 12.73 24.08
CA ILE A 2 -5.93 11.82 25.23
C ILE A 2 -6.32 12.47 26.55
N THR A 3 -6.86 11.68 27.47
CA THR A 3 -7.19 12.14 28.82
C THR A 3 -5.92 12.34 29.67
N LYS A 4 -6.00 13.17 30.72
CA LYS A 4 -4.91 13.37 31.69
C LYS A 4 -4.41 12.03 32.26
N ARG A 5 -5.32 11.07 32.46
CA ARG A 5 -5.00 9.75 33.00
C ARG A 5 -4.27 8.86 31.99
N GLN A 6 -4.68 8.88 30.73
CA GLN A 6 -3.97 8.18 29.65
C GLN A 6 -2.57 8.76 29.41
N LYS A 7 -2.40 10.08 29.54
CA LYS A 7 -1.07 10.70 29.48
C LYS A 7 -0.15 10.19 30.59
N GLN A 8 -0.64 10.10 31.83
CA GLN A 8 0.11 9.52 32.95
C GLN A 8 0.52 8.06 32.71
N VAL A 9 -0.33 7.26 32.03
CA VAL A 9 0.00 5.90 31.63
C VAL A 9 1.16 5.87 30.63
N ILE A 10 1.13 6.71 29.60
CA ILE A 10 2.22 6.84 28.62
C ILE A 10 3.52 7.28 29.31
N ASP A 11 3.46 8.33 30.13
CA ASP A 11 4.63 8.89 30.81
C ASP A 11 5.28 7.86 31.76
N PHE A 12 4.46 7.06 32.45
CA PHE A 12 4.95 5.97 33.28
C PHE A 12 5.59 4.85 32.44
N ILE A 13 4.95 4.41 31.35
CA ILE A 13 5.53 3.39 30.46
C ILE A 13 6.88 3.86 29.92
N LYS A 14 6.98 5.10 29.43
CA LYS A 14 8.23 5.68 28.93
C LYS A 14 9.32 5.70 30.00
N SER A 15 9.05 6.30 31.16
CA SER A 15 10.04 6.42 32.24
C SER A 15 10.48 5.07 32.79
N PHE A 16 9.56 4.09 32.87
CA PHE A 16 9.87 2.74 33.31
C PHE A 16 10.73 1.99 32.29
N SER A 17 10.40 2.05 31.00
CA SER A 17 11.19 1.42 29.94
C SER A 17 12.62 1.98 29.86
N VAL A 18 12.79 3.30 30.00
CA VAL A 18 14.12 3.94 30.03
C VAL A 18 14.92 3.50 31.25
N LYS A 19 14.28 3.41 32.42
CA LYS A 19 14.96 3.08 33.68
C LYS A 19 15.36 1.61 33.80
N TYR A 20 14.54 0.69 33.32
CA TYR A 20 14.71 -0.74 33.55
C TYR A 20 15.07 -1.55 32.30
N GLY A 21 15.05 -0.93 31.11
CA GLY A 21 15.36 -1.59 29.84
C GLY A 21 14.26 -2.53 29.35
N TYR A 22 13.09 -2.55 29.99
CA TYR A 22 11.92 -3.33 29.59
C TYR A 22 10.63 -2.63 30.02
N SER A 23 9.51 -3.00 29.39
CA SER A 23 8.22 -2.34 29.62
C SER A 23 7.50 -2.84 30.88
N PRO A 24 6.73 -1.97 31.57
CA PRO A 24 6.00 -2.38 32.77
C PRO A 24 4.84 -3.31 32.43
N SER A 25 4.52 -4.19 33.38
CA SER A 25 3.34 -5.03 33.37
C SER A 25 2.09 -4.28 33.79
N LEU A 26 0.92 -4.87 33.53
CA LEU A 26 -0.37 -4.28 33.91
C LEU A 26 -0.52 -4.13 35.44
N GLU A 27 0.09 -5.01 36.24
CA GLU A 27 0.14 -4.88 37.71
C GLU A 27 1.06 -3.72 38.13
N GLU A 28 2.20 -3.53 37.47
CA GLU A 28 3.10 -2.39 37.74
C GLU A 28 2.43 -1.05 37.36
N ILE A 29 1.71 -1.01 36.25
CA ILE A 29 0.91 0.17 35.82
C ILE A 29 -0.20 0.46 36.84
N LYS A 30 -0.93 -0.57 37.28
CA LYS A 30 -1.97 -0.44 38.31
C LYS A 30 -1.39 0.09 39.62
N LYS A 31 -0.28 -0.48 40.09
CA LYS A 31 0.36 -0.10 41.35
C LYS A 31 0.89 1.33 41.31
N HIS A 32 1.58 1.71 40.24
CA HIS A 32 2.18 3.04 40.12
C HIS A 32 1.15 4.15 40.00
N LEU A 33 0.06 3.90 39.26
CA LEU A 33 -0.99 4.88 39.06
C LEU A 33 -2.11 4.80 40.11
N HIS A 34 -2.03 3.90 41.08
CA HIS A 34 -3.09 3.64 42.07
C HIS A 34 -4.46 3.38 41.41
N LEU A 35 -4.49 2.48 40.41
CA LEU A 35 -5.73 2.10 39.74
C LEU A 35 -6.50 1.05 40.55
N ALA A 36 -7.84 1.12 40.49
CA ALA A 36 -8.72 0.23 41.23
C ALA A 36 -8.54 -1.26 40.87
N SER A 37 -8.15 -1.57 39.62
CA SER A 37 -7.96 -2.95 39.16
C SER A 37 -6.97 -3.06 38.01
N VAL A 38 -6.48 -4.28 37.77
CA VAL A 38 -5.67 -4.61 36.57
C VAL A 38 -6.49 -4.42 35.30
N SER A 39 -7.80 -4.67 35.36
CA SER A 39 -8.73 -4.43 34.25
C SER A 39 -8.77 -2.95 33.85
N THR A 40 -8.70 -2.03 34.82
CA THR A 40 -8.60 -0.59 34.56
C THR A 40 -7.29 -0.22 33.86
N ALA A 41 -6.17 -0.83 34.26
CA ALA A 41 -4.88 -0.66 33.57
C ALA A 41 -4.96 -1.21 32.13
N HIS A 42 -5.56 -2.39 31.95
CA HIS A 42 -5.80 -3.00 30.65
C HIS A 42 -6.65 -2.09 29.75
N HIS A 43 -7.71 -1.50 30.29
CA HIS A 43 -8.59 -0.59 29.54
C HIS A 43 -7.84 0.66 29.06
N HIS A 44 -7.00 1.27 29.90
CA HIS A 44 -6.19 2.41 29.49
C HIS A 44 -5.15 2.05 28.42
N VAL A 45 -4.46 0.91 28.57
CA VAL A 45 -3.47 0.45 27.59
C VAL A 45 -4.15 0.13 26.25
N LYS A 46 -5.28 -0.58 26.28
CA LYS A 46 -6.06 -0.91 25.08
C LYS A 46 -6.60 0.33 24.38
N SER A 47 -7.13 1.30 25.13
CA SER A 47 -7.62 2.56 24.56
C SER A 47 -6.47 3.39 23.95
N LEU A 48 -5.28 3.35 24.54
CA LEU A 48 -4.10 4.01 23.97
C LEU A 48 -3.52 3.28 22.74
N GLU A 49 -3.68 1.96 22.69
CA GLU A 49 -3.36 1.13 21.53
C GLU A 49 -4.32 1.38 20.36
N GLU A 50 -5.63 1.47 20.64
CA GLU A 50 -6.65 1.90 19.66
C GLU A 50 -6.40 3.30 19.12
N LEU A 51 -5.78 4.19 19.91
CA LEU A 51 -5.36 5.52 19.49
C LEU A 51 -4.00 5.54 18.76
N GLY A 52 -3.36 4.38 18.56
CA GLY A 52 -2.08 4.24 17.88
C GLY A 52 -0.86 4.78 18.66
N LEU A 53 -1.01 5.03 19.96
CA LEU A 53 0.05 5.59 20.81
C LEU A 53 0.86 4.52 21.54
N LEU A 54 0.29 3.32 21.68
CA LEU A 54 0.95 2.14 22.23
C LEU A 54 0.78 0.94 21.28
N LYS A 55 1.67 -0.04 21.37
CA LYS A 55 1.50 -1.36 20.77
C LYS A 55 1.79 -2.43 21.82
N LYS A 56 0.85 -3.33 22.05
CA LYS A 56 1.01 -4.44 23.00
C LYS A 56 1.14 -5.75 22.21
N LYS A 57 2.15 -6.56 22.53
CA LYS A 57 2.19 -7.95 22.06
C LYS A 57 1.23 -8.81 22.91
N ASP A 58 0.33 -9.53 22.25
CA ASP A 58 -0.57 -10.47 22.92
C ASP A 58 0.22 -11.58 23.64
N ASN A 59 -0.30 -12.01 24.79
CA ASN A 59 0.29 -13.04 25.66
C ASN A 59 1.66 -12.75 26.30
N GLN A 60 2.15 -11.50 26.28
CA GLN A 60 3.37 -11.15 27.01
C GLN A 60 3.08 -10.11 28.12
N PRO A 61 3.44 -10.39 29.39
CA PRO A 61 3.25 -9.44 30.50
C PRO A 61 3.96 -8.10 30.28
N ARG A 62 5.03 -8.06 29.46
CA ARG A 62 5.94 -6.92 29.28
C ARG A 62 6.09 -6.47 27.82
N GLY A 63 5.03 -6.65 27.03
CA GLY A 63 5.04 -6.41 25.58
C GLY A 63 4.59 -5.01 25.12
N ILE A 64 4.60 -3.97 25.96
CA ILE A 64 4.06 -2.63 25.64
C ILE A 64 5.15 -1.71 25.08
N ALA A 65 5.03 -1.24 23.84
CA ALA A 65 5.93 -0.25 23.23
C ALA A 65 5.20 1.06 22.95
N VAL A 66 5.87 2.21 23.15
CA VAL A 66 5.33 3.55 22.87
C VAL A 66 5.84 4.02 21.50
N TYR A 67 4.96 4.50 20.63
CA TYR A 67 5.36 5.15 19.37
C TYR A 67 5.37 6.68 19.56
N GLU A 68 6.46 7.34 19.14
CA GLU A 68 6.46 8.78 18.91
C GLU A 68 6.25 9.04 17.41
N PHE A 69 5.30 9.91 17.08
CA PHE A 69 5.19 10.47 15.74
C PHE A 69 6.35 11.46 15.54
N GLN A 70 7.38 11.07 14.77
CA GLN A 70 8.31 12.05 14.22
C GLN A 70 7.60 12.77 13.07
N GLN A 71 7.48 14.10 13.15
CA GLN A 71 6.95 14.89 12.06
C GLN A 71 7.95 14.87 10.90
N MET A 72 7.48 14.50 9.70
CA MET A 72 8.27 14.57 8.46
C MET A 72 8.08 15.96 7.85
N ILE A 73 9.17 16.61 7.44
CA ILE A 73 9.13 17.87 6.68
C ILE A 73 9.66 17.64 5.26
N GLN A 74 9.12 18.37 4.28
CA GLN A 74 9.64 18.38 2.91
C GLN A 74 10.55 19.59 2.70
N ILE A 75 11.76 19.36 2.19
CA ILE A 75 12.71 20.44 1.85
C ILE A 75 13.12 20.32 0.37
N PRO A 76 13.30 21.45 -0.34
CA PRO A 76 13.63 21.44 -1.76
C PRO A 76 15.10 21.09 -2.00
N ILE A 77 15.38 20.31 -3.05
CA ILE A 77 16.72 20.16 -3.60
C ILE A 77 16.94 21.26 -4.63
N LEU A 78 17.89 22.16 -4.38
CA LEU A 78 18.12 23.36 -5.21
C LEU A 78 19.16 23.17 -6.33
N GLY A 79 19.67 21.95 -6.53
CA GLY A 79 20.59 21.62 -7.62
C GLY A 79 21.78 20.76 -7.18
N ARG A 80 22.86 20.80 -7.98
CA ARG A 80 24.10 20.03 -7.79
C ARG A 80 25.29 20.95 -7.56
N ILE A 81 26.17 20.58 -6.63
CA ILE A 81 27.44 21.28 -6.35
C ILE A 81 28.48 20.74 -7.33
N SER A 82 28.65 21.36 -8.50
CA SER A 82 29.74 21.04 -9.45
C SER A 82 30.78 22.15 -9.48
N ALA A 83 32.05 21.77 -9.60
CA ALA A 83 33.11 22.72 -9.89
C ALA A 83 32.85 23.40 -11.24
N GLY A 84 32.87 24.74 -11.25
CA GLY A 84 32.94 25.54 -12.48
C GLY A 84 31.66 25.79 -13.28
N GLN A 85 30.44 25.52 -12.77
CA GLN A 85 29.22 26.05 -13.39
C GLN A 85 28.19 26.58 -12.37
N PRO A 86 27.49 27.70 -12.67
CA PRO A 86 26.47 28.27 -11.77
C PRO A 86 25.32 27.29 -11.53
N ILE A 87 24.61 27.45 -10.41
CA ILE A 87 23.34 26.72 -10.16
C ILE A 87 22.35 27.11 -11.26
N LEU A 88 22.19 26.26 -12.26
CA LEU A 88 21.10 26.36 -13.22
C LEU A 88 19.80 25.97 -12.49
N ALA A 89 18.85 26.91 -12.44
CA ALA A 89 17.50 26.66 -11.97
C ALA A 89 16.82 25.65 -12.90
N ILE A 90 16.77 24.39 -12.48
CA ILE A 90 15.96 23.36 -13.14
C ILE A 90 14.51 23.58 -12.68
N GLU A 91 13.58 23.74 -13.64
CA GLU A 91 12.16 24.07 -13.38
C GLU A 91 11.38 22.96 -12.65
N GLU A 92 11.97 21.76 -12.49
CA GLU A 92 11.41 20.68 -11.68
C GLU A 92 11.90 20.77 -10.23
N LYS A 93 11.00 21.14 -9.31
CA LYS A 93 11.30 21.18 -7.88
C LYS A 93 11.33 19.76 -7.31
N GLU A 94 12.50 19.14 -7.25
CA GLU A 94 12.75 17.90 -6.50
C GLU A 94 12.69 18.21 -4.99
N TYR A 95 12.03 17.37 -4.19
CA TYR A 95 11.92 17.52 -2.73
C TYR A 95 12.33 16.23 -2.02
N ILE A 96 12.91 16.36 -0.83
CA ILE A 96 13.19 15.23 0.07
C ILE A 96 12.38 15.37 1.35
N SER A 97 11.94 14.22 1.90
CA SER A 97 11.24 14.16 3.18
C SER A 97 12.19 13.70 4.28
N ILE A 98 12.40 14.51 5.31
CA ILE A 98 13.29 14.18 6.43
C ILE A 98 12.53 14.19 7.77
N PRO A 99 12.85 13.27 8.71
CA PRO A 99 12.30 13.30 10.06
C PRO A 99 12.85 14.52 10.82
N PHE A 100 11.97 15.35 11.35
CA PHE A 100 12.34 16.59 12.02
C PHE A 100 12.27 16.43 13.54
N SER A 101 13.42 16.57 14.21
CA SER A 101 13.57 16.24 15.63
C SER A 101 13.71 17.45 16.57
N GLN A 102 13.77 18.69 16.09
CA GLN A 102 14.04 19.85 16.96
C GLN A 102 13.16 21.07 16.68
N LYS A 103 12.74 21.75 17.74
CA LYS A 103 12.11 23.07 17.70
C LYS A 103 13.15 24.10 17.26
N GLU A 104 13.17 24.49 16.00
CA GLU A 104 13.54 25.83 15.50
C GLU A 104 13.45 25.84 13.96
N GLU A 105 12.44 26.60 13.49
CA GLU A 105 12.19 27.14 12.16
C GLU A 105 12.33 26.24 10.91
N GLN A 106 11.17 25.75 10.46
CA GLN A 106 10.91 25.09 9.17
C GLN A 106 11.32 25.92 7.93
N GLN A 107 11.77 27.17 8.09
CA GLN A 107 11.87 28.15 6.99
C GLN A 107 13.26 28.33 6.39
N HIS A 108 14.28 27.63 6.87
CA HIS A 108 15.67 27.89 6.46
C HIS A 108 16.45 26.63 6.02
N LEU A 109 15.79 25.54 5.65
CA LEU A 109 16.47 24.32 5.16
C LEU A 109 16.32 24.15 3.65
N PHE A 110 17.42 23.81 2.98
CA PHE A 110 17.44 23.37 1.59
C PHE A 110 18.47 22.25 1.41
N ALA A 111 18.38 21.51 0.31
CA ALA A 111 19.28 20.42 0.02
C ALA A 111 20.03 20.64 -1.29
N LEU A 112 21.24 20.08 -1.40
CA LEU A 112 22.02 20.06 -2.63
C LEU A 112 22.65 18.68 -2.85
N ARG A 113 22.75 18.26 -4.11
CA ARG A 113 23.45 17.02 -4.49
C ARG A 113 24.95 17.29 -4.63
N VAL A 114 25.78 16.49 -3.99
CA VAL A 114 27.24 16.61 -4.04
C VAL A 114 27.75 16.11 -5.39
N ALA A 115 28.67 16.84 -6.01
CA ALA A 115 29.49 16.33 -7.10
C ALA A 115 30.98 16.39 -6.75
N GLY A 116 31.69 15.30 -6.97
CA GLY A 116 33.12 15.16 -6.71
C GLY A 116 33.45 14.62 -5.32
N GLN A 117 34.75 14.50 -5.05
CA GLN A 117 35.27 13.72 -3.92
C GLN A 117 36.00 14.57 -2.87
N SER A 118 35.86 15.90 -2.91
CA SER A 118 36.66 16.82 -2.06
C SER A 118 36.39 16.73 -0.55
N MET A 119 35.38 15.97 -0.13
CA MET A 119 34.91 15.89 1.26
C MET A 119 34.76 14.45 1.78
N VAL A 120 35.39 13.47 1.10
CA VAL A 120 35.27 12.04 1.45
C VAL A 120 35.76 11.70 2.87
N ASP A 121 36.79 12.39 3.38
CA ASP A 121 37.30 12.18 4.74
C ASP A 121 36.31 12.67 5.81
N GLU A 122 35.35 13.51 5.44
CA GLU A 122 34.19 13.91 6.27
C GLU A 122 32.98 12.99 6.06
N ASN A 123 33.18 11.86 5.40
CA ASN A 123 32.14 10.95 4.98
C ASN A 123 31.07 11.69 4.16
N ILE A 124 31.48 12.45 3.15
CA ILE A 124 30.60 13.07 2.14
C ILE A 124 31.11 12.68 0.76
N ASN A 125 30.36 11.83 0.07
CA ASN A 125 30.75 11.18 -1.18
C ASN A 125 30.05 11.84 -2.38
N ASP A 126 30.58 11.58 -3.59
CA ASP A 126 29.91 11.98 -4.83
C ASP A 126 28.49 11.39 -4.88
N GLY A 127 27.52 12.22 -5.24
CA GLY A 127 26.11 11.86 -5.31
C GLY A 127 25.32 12.12 -4.02
N ASP A 128 25.96 12.16 -2.85
CA ASP A 128 25.30 12.38 -1.54
C ASP A 128 24.41 13.64 -1.57
N ILE A 129 23.35 13.67 -0.77
CA ILE A 129 22.52 14.86 -0.59
C ILE A 129 22.87 15.50 0.75
N VAL A 130 23.39 16.72 0.72
CA VAL A 130 23.64 17.50 1.93
C VAL A 130 22.43 18.35 2.26
N VAL A 131 22.04 18.36 3.53
CA VAL A 131 20.99 19.25 4.07
C VAL A 131 21.67 20.47 4.66
N ILE A 132 21.28 21.64 4.19
CA ILE A 132 21.89 22.92 4.52
C ILE A 132 20.90 23.77 5.31
N ARG A 133 21.38 24.34 6.41
CA ARG A 133 20.73 25.46 7.08
C ARG A 133 21.21 26.76 6.46
N ASN A 134 20.30 27.53 5.88
CA ASN A 134 20.54 28.83 5.28
C ASN A 134 21.01 29.81 6.36
N GLN A 135 22.25 30.26 6.20
CA GLN A 135 22.88 31.28 7.04
C GLN A 135 24.12 31.80 6.32
N ASN A 136 24.51 33.04 6.60
CA ASN A 136 25.63 33.73 5.94
C ASN A 136 26.92 33.77 6.77
N THR A 137 26.93 33.09 7.93
CA THR A 137 28.08 33.02 8.84
C THR A 137 28.41 31.57 9.18
N ALA A 138 29.67 31.27 9.48
CA ALA A 138 30.12 29.97 9.94
C ALA A 138 31.28 30.10 10.94
N GLU A 139 31.44 29.08 11.77
CA GLU A 139 32.55 28.93 12.72
C GLU A 139 33.66 28.05 12.15
N ASN A 140 34.88 28.20 12.67
CA ASN A 140 36.02 27.41 12.23
C ASN A 140 35.77 25.91 12.40
N GLY A 141 36.02 25.14 11.34
CA GLY A 141 35.80 23.70 11.27
C GLY A 141 34.40 23.30 10.79
N GLN A 142 33.43 24.21 10.70
CA GLN A 142 32.11 23.90 10.16
C GLN A 142 32.16 23.60 8.67
N LYS A 143 31.30 22.68 8.22
CA LYS A 143 31.10 22.34 6.81
C LYS A 143 30.13 23.34 6.20
N ILE A 144 30.58 24.08 5.19
CA ILE A 144 29.79 25.14 4.57
C ILE A 144 29.59 24.88 3.08
N VAL A 145 28.45 25.33 2.57
CA VAL A 145 28.26 25.58 1.15
C VAL A 145 28.50 27.06 0.91
N ALA A 146 29.39 27.39 -0.01
CA ALA A 146 29.72 28.77 -0.33
C ALA A 146 29.85 29.00 -1.83
N LEU A 147 29.52 30.20 -2.25
CA LEU A 147 29.70 30.70 -3.60
C LEU A 147 31.02 31.50 -3.67
N LEU A 148 31.95 31.03 -4.50
CA LEU A 148 33.24 31.65 -4.78
C LEU A 148 33.15 32.51 -6.03
N ASN A 149 33.68 33.74 -5.97
CA ASN A 149 33.73 34.70 -7.09
C ASN A 149 32.37 34.92 -7.79
N ARG A 150 31.26 34.64 -7.10
CA ARG A 150 29.89 34.65 -7.64
C ARG A 150 29.60 33.65 -8.79
N GLU A 151 30.51 32.71 -9.04
CA GLU A 151 30.42 31.78 -10.18
C GLU A 151 30.40 30.31 -9.76
N GLU A 152 31.15 29.94 -8.71
CA GLU A 152 31.38 28.54 -8.35
C GLU A 152 30.83 28.21 -6.97
N VAL A 153 29.99 27.17 -6.87
CA VAL A 153 29.51 26.65 -5.59
C VAL A 153 30.43 25.54 -5.11
N THR A 154 30.89 25.63 -3.86
CA THR A 154 31.78 24.63 -3.25
C THR A 154 31.31 24.21 -1.87
N LEU A 155 31.61 22.96 -1.52
CA LEU A 155 31.44 22.40 -0.18
C LEU A 155 32.81 22.12 0.44
N LYS A 156 33.13 22.80 1.55
CA LYS A 156 34.43 22.73 2.24
C LYS A 156 34.28 22.97 3.74
N LYS A 157 35.32 22.66 4.52
CA LYS A 157 35.43 23.16 5.90
C LYS A 157 35.90 24.60 5.89
N PHE A 158 35.21 25.44 6.65
CA PHE A 158 35.52 26.85 6.78
C PHE A 158 36.57 27.09 7.87
N PHE A 159 37.60 27.88 7.57
CA PHE A 159 38.53 28.42 8.55
C PHE A 159 38.79 29.90 8.26
N LYS A 160 38.40 30.75 9.20
CA LYS A 160 38.77 32.16 9.23
C LYS A 160 40.18 32.27 9.80
N GLU A 161 41.07 32.85 9.01
CA GLU A 161 42.45 33.21 9.35
C GLU A 161 42.59 34.74 9.21
N ASP A 162 43.59 35.37 9.84
CA ASP A 162 43.61 36.82 10.10
C ASP A 162 43.07 37.70 8.97
N ASN A 163 43.64 37.58 7.77
CA ASN A 163 43.26 38.38 6.59
C ASN A 163 42.64 37.55 5.44
N LYS A 164 42.45 36.23 5.62
CA LYS A 164 42.00 35.34 4.55
C LYS A 164 41.06 34.26 5.07
N VAL A 165 40.26 33.70 4.17
CA VAL A 165 39.48 32.50 4.45
C VAL A 165 40.14 31.31 3.78
N ARG A 166 40.40 30.26 4.56
CA ARG A 166 40.80 28.97 4.04
C ARG A 166 39.59 28.04 3.99
N LEU A 167 39.26 27.60 2.78
CA LEU A 167 38.31 26.54 2.53
C LEU A 167 39.08 25.22 2.39
N GLN A 168 39.01 24.42 3.44
CA GLN A 168 39.76 23.18 3.56
C GLN A 168 38.94 22.01 2.98
N PRO A 169 39.42 21.32 1.93
CA PRO A 169 38.86 20.04 1.55
C PRO A 169 39.15 19.00 2.63
N ALA A 170 38.22 18.06 2.78
CA ALA A 170 38.42 16.84 3.56
C ALA A 170 38.72 15.70 2.58
N ASN A 171 39.82 15.86 1.85
CA ASN A 171 40.43 14.86 0.97
C ASN A 171 41.88 15.30 0.72
N GLN A 172 42.84 14.44 1.05
CA GLN A 172 44.27 14.71 0.91
C GLN A 172 44.72 15.01 -0.54
N ALA A 173 43.97 14.56 -1.55
CA ALA A 173 44.27 14.81 -2.96
C ALA A 173 43.95 16.25 -3.41
N TYR A 174 43.30 17.06 -2.57
CA TYR A 174 42.86 18.41 -2.91
C TYR A 174 43.59 19.44 -2.03
N SER A 175 44.08 20.51 -2.67
CA SER A 175 44.73 21.60 -1.94
C SER A 175 43.70 22.56 -1.32
N PRO A 176 44.00 23.18 -0.16
CA PRO A 176 43.16 24.21 0.42
C PRO A 176 42.97 25.40 -0.54
N ILE A 177 41.75 25.94 -0.59
CA ILE A 177 41.46 27.15 -1.36
C ILE A 177 41.54 28.33 -0.41
N ILE A 178 42.43 29.28 -0.70
CA ILE A 178 42.61 30.49 0.12
C ILE A 178 42.03 31.67 -0.65
N VAL A 179 41.04 32.34 -0.08
CA VAL A 179 40.33 33.46 -0.71
C VAL A 179 40.21 34.66 0.21
N ASP A 180 40.12 35.85 -0.38
CA ASP A 180 39.78 37.05 0.37
C ASP A 180 38.29 36.99 0.77
N PRO A 181 37.92 37.47 1.98
CA PRO A 181 36.54 37.39 2.47
C PRO A 181 35.48 37.98 1.51
N GLU A 182 35.84 38.99 0.72
CA GLU A 182 34.95 39.65 -0.24
C GLU A 182 34.55 38.73 -1.41
N ASN A 183 35.38 37.73 -1.71
CA ASN A 183 35.18 36.78 -2.81
C ASN A 183 34.42 35.51 -2.39
N LEU A 184 33.95 35.44 -1.14
CA LEU A 184 33.28 34.29 -0.55
C LEU A 184 31.90 34.67 -0.01
N ILE A 185 30.85 34.03 -0.54
CA ILE A 185 29.49 34.18 -0.02
C ILE A 185 29.04 32.85 0.58
N ILE A 186 28.95 32.77 1.90
CA ILE A 186 28.42 31.60 2.60
C ILE A 186 26.92 31.50 2.35
N GLN A 187 26.47 30.36 1.82
CA GLN A 187 25.05 30.05 1.56
C GLN A 187 24.41 29.32 2.74
N GLY A 188 25.21 28.59 3.52
CA GLY A 188 24.73 27.91 4.72
C GLY A 188 25.71 26.89 5.27
N ILE A 189 25.32 26.30 6.40
CA ILE A 189 26.06 25.22 7.07
C ILE A 189 25.39 23.88 6.80
N VAL A 190 26.19 22.83 6.62
CA VAL A 190 25.68 21.46 6.50
C VAL A 190 25.26 20.95 7.87
N VAL A 191 23.99 20.58 8.00
CA VAL A 191 23.40 20.06 9.25
C VAL A 191 23.15 18.56 9.20
N ASP A 192 23.01 17.99 8.00
CA ASP A 192 22.83 16.56 7.81
C ASP A 192 23.35 16.10 6.44
N VAL A 193 23.63 14.81 6.30
CA VAL A 193 24.08 14.19 5.05
C VAL A 193 23.28 12.92 4.81
N ILE A 194 22.47 12.94 3.74
CA ILE A 194 21.73 11.79 3.27
C ILE A 194 22.60 11.08 2.25
N LYS A 195 22.95 9.83 2.57
CA LYS A 195 23.81 9.03 1.72
C LYS A 195 23.14 8.69 0.40
N TYR A 196 23.79 9.08 -0.69
CA TYR A 196 23.46 8.55 -1.99
C TYR A 196 24.04 7.17 -2.08
N ILE A 197 23.14 6.24 -1.86
CA ILE A 197 23.37 4.86 -2.14
C ILE A 197 23.23 4.74 -3.66
N GLY A 198 24.34 4.81 -4.38
CA GLY A 198 24.35 4.47 -5.81
C GLY A 198 23.72 3.09 -6.03
N GLU A 199 23.24 2.81 -7.23
CA GLU A 199 22.59 1.53 -7.57
C GLU A 199 23.46 0.29 -7.23
N SER A 200 24.76 0.47 -6.96
CA SER A 200 25.70 -0.55 -6.49
C SER A 200 25.72 -0.79 -4.95
N ASP A 201 25.40 0.21 -4.11
CA ASP A 201 25.63 0.16 -2.66
C ASP A 201 24.36 -0.03 -1.81
N ALA A 202 23.17 -0.15 -2.44
CA ALA A 202 21.93 -0.54 -1.75
C ALA A 202 21.97 -1.99 -1.24
N SER A 203 23.08 -2.67 -1.52
CA SER A 203 23.47 -3.99 -1.07
C SER A 203 24.11 -4.02 0.33
N ILE A 204 24.47 -2.87 0.94
CA ILE A 204 25.33 -2.84 2.16
C ILE A 204 24.57 -2.63 3.49
N ILE A 205 23.28 -2.26 3.50
CA ILE A 205 22.42 -2.56 4.67
C ILE A 205 21.99 -4.03 4.54
N SER A 206 22.97 -4.91 4.68
CA SER A 206 22.74 -6.34 4.82
C SER A 206 22.18 -6.60 6.21
N GLU A 207 20.99 -7.19 6.26
CA GLU A 207 20.68 -8.19 7.28
C GLU A 207 21.92 -9.09 7.46
N PRO A 208 22.25 -9.50 8.69
CA PRO A 208 23.56 -10.02 9.06
C PRO A 208 24.06 -11.06 8.06
N ASN A 209 25.00 -10.65 7.20
CA ASN A 209 25.84 -11.43 6.29
C ASN A 209 25.40 -12.89 6.08
N ILE A 210 24.19 -13.09 5.56
CA ILE A 210 23.82 -14.33 4.90
C ILE A 210 24.39 -14.15 3.50
N LYS A 211 25.52 -14.79 3.21
CA LYS A 211 25.92 -15.07 1.81
C LYS A 211 24.63 -15.41 1.03
N PRO A 212 24.41 -14.97 -0.22
CA PRO A 212 23.30 -15.50 -1.01
C PRO A 212 23.56 -16.99 -1.20
N ARG A 213 23.10 -17.77 -0.22
CA ARG A 213 22.74 -19.15 -0.38
C ARG A 213 21.58 -19.12 -1.35
N ASN A 214 21.41 -20.22 -2.05
CA ASN A 214 20.24 -20.56 -2.83
C ASN A 214 18.89 -20.38 -2.09
N ASP A 215 18.90 -20.01 -0.80
CA ASP A 215 17.78 -19.77 0.10
C ASP A 215 16.66 -18.88 -0.48
N HIS A 216 16.91 -17.78 -1.21
CA HIS A 216 15.81 -16.95 -1.77
C HIS A 216 15.10 -17.60 -2.97
N GLU A 217 15.83 -18.28 -3.85
CA GLU A 217 15.21 -19.09 -4.92
C GLU A 217 14.50 -20.31 -4.33
N ASP A 218 15.08 -20.94 -3.32
CA ASP A 218 14.51 -22.11 -2.65
C ASP A 218 13.24 -21.73 -1.87
N LEU A 219 13.22 -20.59 -1.16
CA LEU A 219 12.01 -20.02 -0.54
C LEU A 219 10.94 -19.67 -1.59
N ARG A 220 11.34 -19.09 -2.73
CA ARG A 220 10.39 -18.81 -3.83
C ARG A 220 9.80 -20.10 -4.39
N LYS A 221 10.59 -21.15 -4.60
CA LYS A 221 10.09 -22.48 -4.99
C LYS A 221 9.12 -23.05 -3.95
N THR A 222 9.34 -22.79 -2.67
CA THR A 222 8.45 -23.29 -1.62
C THR A 222 7.07 -22.63 -1.62
N ILE A 223 6.85 -21.50 -2.31
CA ILE A 223 5.54 -20.82 -2.33
C ILE A 223 4.76 -21.02 -3.63
N LEU A 224 5.34 -21.69 -4.63
CA LEU A 224 4.69 -21.94 -5.92
C LEU A 224 3.48 -22.86 -5.79
N ASN A 225 2.40 -22.50 -6.48
CA ASN A 225 1.16 -23.26 -6.61
C ASN A 225 0.53 -23.62 -5.26
N LYS A 226 0.56 -22.67 -4.31
CA LYS A 226 0.03 -22.87 -2.96
C LYS A 226 -1.26 -22.10 -2.71
N ILE A 227 -2.13 -22.74 -1.93
CA ILE A 227 -3.28 -22.11 -1.29
C ILE A 227 -3.07 -22.24 0.22
N ILE A 228 -2.90 -21.12 0.90
CA ILE A 228 -2.68 -21.03 2.34
C ILE A 228 -4.00 -20.65 3.00
N CYS A 229 -4.42 -21.45 3.98
CA CYS A 229 -5.65 -21.21 4.73
C CYS A 229 -5.36 -20.33 5.93
N GLY A 230 -5.73 -19.06 5.84
CA GLY A 230 -5.38 -18.07 6.84
C GLY A 230 -5.72 -16.64 6.41
N ASN A 231 -5.55 -15.71 7.32
CA ASN A 231 -5.73 -14.29 7.03
C ASN A 231 -4.55 -13.78 6.19
N CYS A 232 -4.84 -13.29 4.97
CA CYS A 232 -3.82 -12.81 4.05
C CYS A 232 -2.91 -11.73 4.67
N THR A 233 -3.42 -10.82 5.53
CA THR A 233 -2.59 -9.77 6.13
C THR A 233 -1.52 -10.33 7.06
N THR A 234 -1.81 -11.45 7.72
CA THR A 234 -0.87 -12.10 8.64
C THR A 234 0.07 -13.01 7.85
N GLU A 235 -0.49 -13.83 6.96
CA GLU A 235 0.27 -14.84 6.23
C GLU A 235 1.22 -14.24 5.19
N LEU A 236 0.86 -13.11 4.57
CA LEU A 236 1.76 -12.38 3.67
C LEU A 236 3.03 -11.93 4.38
N GLY A 237 3.01 -11.72 5.71
CA GLY A 237 4.19 -11.39 6.51
C GLY A 237 5.32 -12.43 6.41
N ASN A 238 4.99 -13.68 6.06
CA ASN A 238 5.96 -14.76 5.85
C ASN A 238 6.53 -14.80 4.42
N ILE A 239 6.02 -13.96 3.52
CA ILE A 239 6.43 -13.90 2.12
C ILE A 239 7.50 -12.81 1.97
N PRO A 240 8.66 -13.10 1.33
CA PRO A 240 9.72 -12.11 1.12
C PRO A 240 9.23 -10.91 0.32
N SER A 241 9.79 -9.73 0.62
CA SER A 241 9.53 -8.52 -0.16
C SER A 241 9.99 -8.68 -1.61
N ASN A 242 9.34 -8.00 -2.56
CA ASN A 242 9.69 -8.00 -3.99
C ASN A 242 9.82 -9.43 -4.60
N SER A 243 8.98 -10.37 -4.17
CA SER A 243 9.02 -11.77 -4.60
C SER A 243 7.84 -12.21 -5.48
N ILE A 244 6.81 -11.38 -5.65
CA ILE A 244 5.60 -11.71 -6.43
C ILE A 244 5.55 -10.85 -7.70
N ASP A 245 5.14 -11.45 -8.83
CA ASP A 245 5.23 -10.82 -10.16
C ASP A 245 3.97 -10.04 -10.55
N SER A 246 2.80 -10.42 -10.04
CA SER A 246 1.54 -9.69 -10.21
C SER A 246 0.53 -10.10 -9.13
N CYS A 247 -0.50 -9.28 -8.92
CA CYS A 247 -1.62 -9.61 -8.05
C CYS A 247 -2.95 -9.40 -8.79
N ILE A 248 -3.81 -10.42 -8.79
CA ILE A 248 -5.17 -10.33 -9.34
C ILE A 248 -6.10 -10.86 -8.27
N THR A 249 -7.04 -10.04 -7.82
CA THR A 249 -7.84 -10.40 -6.64
C THR A 249 -9.22 -9.79 -6.59
N ASP A 250 -10.12 -10.50 -5.91
CA ASP A 250 -11.53 -10.16 -5.75
C ASP A 250 -11.91 -10.00 -4.26
N PRO A 251 -11.59 -8.84 -3.63
CA PRO A 251 -11.92 -8.63 -2.24
C PRO A 251 -13.44 -8.54 -2.03
N PRO A 252 -13.97 -8.85 -0.82
CA PRO A 252 -15.36 -8.58 -0.50
C PRO A 252 -15.72 -7.10 -0.72
N TYR A 253 -16.80 -6.80 -1.45
CA TYR A 253 -17.16 -5.42 -1.85
C TYR A 253 -18.00 -4.62 -0.83
N ASN A 254 -18.16 -5.07 0.41
CA ASN A 254 -19.19 -4.47 1.26
C ASN A 254 -18.64 -3.61 2.41
N TYR A 255 -19.14 -2.38 2.46
CA TYR A 255 -19.05 -1.47 3.59
C TYR A 255 -19.68 -2.03 4.87
N GLU A 256 -20.80 -2.75 4.80
CA GLU A 256 -21.50 -3.23 6.00
C GLU A 256 -20.86 -4.47 6.66
N PHE A 257 -19.77 -5.02 6.13
CA PHE A 257 -19.12 -6.25 6.66
C PHE A 257 -17.88 -6.02 7.51
N VAL A 258 -17.37 -4.78 7.59
CA VAL A 258 -16.21 -4.51 8.44
C VAL A 258 -16.63 -4.64 9.91
N GLY A 259 -16.14 -5.69 10.58
CA GLY A 259 -16.43 -5.97 12.00
C GLY A 259 -17.54 -6.98 12.30
N HIS A 260 -18.12 -7.67 11.29
CA HIS A 260 -19.11 -8.72 11.52
C HIS A 260 -18.59 -10.10 11.09
N ASN A 261 -18.68 -11.09 11.98
CA ASN A 261 -18.44 -12.49 11.64
C ASN A 261 -19.31 -12.88 10.45
N TRP A 262 -18.71 -13.57 9.48
CA TRP A 262 -19.36 -14.13 8.29
C TRP A 262 -20.37 -15.20 8.75
N ASN A 263 -21.55 -14.79 9.25
CA ASN A 263 -22.56 -15.72 9.72
C ASN A 263 -23.53 -16.03 8.57
N ALA A 264 -23.51 -17.30 8.12
CA ALA A 264 -24.42 -17.83 7.10
C ALA A 264 -25.91 -17.59 7.43
N ASP A 265 -26.25 -17.43 8.71
CA ASP A 265 -27.62 -17.16 9.16
C ASP A 265 -28.14 -15.77 8.77
N GLU A 266 -27.29 -14.73 8.78
CA GLU A 266 -27.69 -13.37 8.37
C GLU A 266 -27.86 -13.27 6.84
N ILE A 267 -27.07 -14.05 6.08
CA ILE A 267 -27.24 -14.24 4.62
C ILE A 267 -28.60 -14.87 4.35
N LYS A 268 -28.94 -15.95 5.06
CA LYS A 268 -30.20 -16.69 4.90
C LYS A 268 -31.40 -15.80 5.26
N ARG A 269 -31.38 -15.15 6.43
CA ARG A 269 -32.45 -14.24 6.90
C ARG A 269 -32.78 -13.12 5.92
N ARG A 270 -31.77 -12.50 5.31
CA ARG A 270 -31.98 -11.41 4.33
C ARG A 270 -32.47 -11.92 2.98
N THR A 271 -32.00 -13.09 2.55
CA THR A 271 -32.43 -13.74 1.29
C THR A 271 -33.91 -14.12 1.35
N ASP A 272 -34.35 -14.68 2.49
CA ASP A 272 -35.75 -15.08 2.73
C ASP A 272 -36.72 -13.88 2.70
N ARG A 273 -36.29 -12.71 3.19
CA ARG A 273 -37.08 -11.47 3.19
C ARG A 273 -37.37 -10.93 1.76
N ILE A 274 -36.56 -11.30 0.78
CA ILE A 274 -36.58 -10.74 -0.58
C ILE A 274 -37.35 -11.64 -1.56
N GLN A 275 -37.36 -12.96 -1.37
CA GLN A 275 -37.92 -13.91 -2.33
C GLN A 275 -39.40 -13.63 -2.69
N ASN A 276 -40.18 -13.02 -1.78
CA ASN A 276 -41.62 -12.78 -1.94
C ASN A 276 -42.06 -11.31 -2.04
N SER A 277 -41.14 -10.34 -2.16
CA SER A 277 -41.52 -8.91 -2.20
C SER A 277 -41.93 -8.43 -3.60
N LYS A 278 -43.14 -7.87 -3.74
CA LYS A 278 -43.62 -7.21 -4.98
C LYS A 278 -43.14 -5.76 -5.16
N THR A 279 -42.60 -5.14 -4.09
CA THR A 279 -42.14 -3.73 -4.10
C THR A 279 -40.63 -3.56 -4.32
N LEU A 280 -39.87 -4.64 -4.16
CA LEU A 280 -38.42 -4.67 -4.39
C LEU A 280 -38.15 -5.48 -5.67
N ILE A 281 -37.31 -4.97 -6.56
CA ILE A 281 -36.83 -5.76 -7.69
C ILE A 281 -35.88 -6.84 -7.15
N LYS A 282 -36.12 -8.12 -7.49
CA LYS A 282 -35.53 -9.30 -6.81
C LYS A 282 -34.01 -9.49 -7.04
N HIS A 283 -33.37 -10.18 -6.08
CA HIS A 283 -31.93 -10.54 -5.96
C HIS A 283 -30.95 -9.39 -5.64
N ILE A 284 -31.07 -8.84 -4.43
CA ILE A 284 -30.10 -7.92 -3.84
C ILE A 284 -28.77 -8.66 -3.54
N PRO A 285 -27.59 -8.19 -4.02
CA PRO A 285 -26.32 -8.72 -3.58
C PRO A 285 -26.12 -8.23 -2.14
N TYR A 286 -25.41 -9.06 -1.38
CA TYR A 286 -25.04 -8.77 -0.01
C TYR A 286 -24.46 -7.33 0.09
N GLY A 287 -25.08 -6.46 0.90
CA GLY A 287 -24.57 -5.11 1.16
C GLY A 287 -25.09 -3.93 0.33
N SER A 288 -26.16 -4.06 -0.46
CA SER A 288 -26.58 -2.93 -1.33
C SER A 288 -27.27 -1.75 -0.62
N GLY A 289 -27.60 -1.83 0.67
CA GLY A 289 -28.37 -0.78 1.37
C GLY A 289 -29.73 -0.44 0.73
N LEU A 290 -30.19 -1.25 -0.24
CA LEU A 290 -31.40 -1.02 -1.03
C LEU A 290 -32.60 -1.82 -0.51
N ALA A 291 -32.42 -2.61 0.55
CA ALA A 291 -33.48 -3.39 1.19
C ALA A 291 -34.28 -2.57 2.20
N GLY A 292 -34.88 -1.45 1.76
CA GLY A 292 -36.02 -0.83 2.45
C GLY A 292 -35.88 -0.51 3.95
N GLY A 293 -34.67 -0.23 4.43
CA GLY A 293 -34.42 0.26 5.79
C GLY A 293 -34.72 1.76 5.90
N VAL A 294 -35.06 2.22 7.10
CA VAL A 294 -35.21 3.66 7.39
C VAL A 294 -33.86 4.34 7.21
N ARG A 295 -33.77 5.25 6.23
CA ARG A 295 -32.57 6.08 5.99
C ARG A 295 -32.67 7.36 6.80
N ASN A 296 -32.28 7.27 8.06
CA ASN A 296 -32.17 8.43 8.96
C ASN A 296 -30.71 8.88 9.09
N GLU A 297 -30.49 9.99 9.78
CA GLU A 297 -29.15 10.56 10.03
C GLU A 297 -28.16 9.52 10.59
N ARG A 298 -28.60 8.70 11.55
CA ARG A 298 -27.79 7.63 12.13
C ARG A 298 -27.35 6.60 11.09
N TRP A 299 -28.22 6.23 10.15
CA TRP A 299 -27.86 5.31 9.06
C TRP A 299 -26.80 5.93 8.14
N TYR A 300 -26.96 7.20 7.75
CA TYR A 300 -26.00 7.89 6.88
C TYR A 300 -24.64 8.06 7.55
N LYS A 301 -24.61 8.42 8.84
CA LYS A 301 -23.37 8.49 9.62
C LYS A 301 -22.65 7.13 9.65
N LYS A 302 -23.37 6.06 10.00
CA LYS A 302 -22.80 4.70 10.00
C LYS A 302 -22.30 4.29 8.62
N ASN A 303 -23.01 4.64 7.56
CA ASN A 303 -22.58 4.35 6.19
C ASN A 303 -21.28 5.09 5.85
N ALA A 304 -21.12 6.35 6.27
CA ALA A 304 -19.88 7.10 6.08
C ALA A 304 -18.70 6.49 6.86
N ASP A 305 -18.93 6.05 8.11
CA ASP A 305 -17.92 5.37 8.93
C ASP A 305 -17.49 4.04 8.27
N ASN A 306 -18.46 3.22 7.84
CA ASN A 306 -18.21 1.96 7.14
C ASN A 306 -17.37 2.13 5.86
N ILE A 307 -17.55 3.23 5.12
CA ILE A 307 -16.74 3.53 3.92
C ILE A 307 -15.28 3.76 4.31
N GLN A 308 -15.03 4.53 5.38
CA GLN A 308 -13.68 4.79 5.88
C GLN A 308 -13.03 3.52 6.42
N ASP A 309 -13.77 2.70 7.16
CA ASP A 309 -13.30 1.43 7.68
C ASP A 309 -12.93 0.47 6.55
N TYR A 310 -13.73 0.41 5.49
CA TYR A 310 -13.44 -0.39 4.31
C TYR A 310 -12.19 0.10 3.57
N GLN A 311 -12.02 1.42 3.40
CA GLN A 311 -10.80 1.99 2.82
C GLN A 311 -9.56 1.64 3.66
N ASN A 312 -9.66 1.75 4.99
CA ASN A 312 -8.57 1.42 5.90
C ASN A 312 -8.24 -0.09 5.84
N TRP A 313 -9.26 -0.95 5.80
CA TRP A 313 -9.07 -2.38 5.62
C TRP A 313 -8.38 -2.71 4.29
N CYS A 314 -8.80 -2.08 3.20
CA CYS A 314 -8.14 -2.17 1.89
C CYS A 314 -6.68 -1.72 1.95
N HIS A 315 -6.40 -0.61 2.63
CA HIS A 315 -5.05 -0.11 2.80
C HIS A 315 -4.16 -1.09 3.59
N ILE A 316 -4.68 -1.75 4.62
CA ILE A 316 -3.92 -2.70 5.45
C ILE A 316 -3.40 -3.86 4.61
N TRP A 317 -4.27 -4.58 3.89
CA TRP A 317 -3.80 -5.68 3.04
C TRP A 317 -3.05 -5.16 1.81
N GLY A 318 -3.41 -3.98 1.29
CA GLY A 318 -2.72 -3.32 0.19
C GLY A 318 -1.24 -3.05 0.50
N LYS A 319 -0.91 -2.69 1.76
CA LYS A 319 0.48 -2.51 2.20
C LYS A 319 1.30 -3.80 2.14
N GLU A 320 0.72 -4.92 2.56
CA GLU A 320 1.41 -6.22 2.48
C GLU A 320 1.58 -6.65 1.02
N VAL A 321 0.56 -6.46 0.19
CA VAL A 321 0.66 -6.72 -1.25
C VAL A 321 1.73 -5.83 -1.90
N PHE A 322 1.77 -4.54 -1.57
CA PHE A 322 2.79 -3.61 -2.04
C PHE A 322 4.20 -4.09 -1.68
N ARG A 323 4.39 -4.56 -0.44
CA ARG A 323 5.68 -5.06 0.04
C ARG A 323 6.15 -6.28 -0.76
N VAL A 324 5.28 -7.26 -0.98
CA VAL A 324 5.66 -8.53 -1.64
C VAL A 324 5.75 -8.42 -3.17
N LEU A 325 5.04 -7.49 -3.80
CA LEU A 325 5.13 -7.29 -5.25
C LEU A 325 6.49 -6.72 -5.67
N LYS A 326 7.03 -7.18 -6.79
CA LYS A 326 8.23 -6.60 -7.43
C LYS A 326 8.00 -5.17 -7.89
N PRO A 327 9.03 -4.29 -7.92
CA PRO A 327 8.94 -3.00 -8.60
C PRO A 327 8.41 -3.16 -10.03
N GLY A 328 7.52 -2.25 -10.43
CA GLY A 328 6.79 -2.34 -11.69
C GLY A 328 5.70 -3.41 -11.79
N ALA A 329 5.51 -4.33 -10.83
CA ALA A 329 4.43 -5.30 -10.91
C ALA A 329 3.04 -4.63 -10.88
N TYR A 330 2.08 -5.21 -11.62
CA TYR A 330 0.70 -4.75 -11.62
C TYR A 330 -0.13 -5.42 -10.52
N ILE A 331 -1.14 -4.69 -10.04
CA ILE A 331 -2.23 -5.21 -9.23
C ILE A 331 -3.57 -4.88 -9.91
N LEU A 332 -4.43 -5.89 -10.01
CA LEU A 332 -5.77 -5.80 -10.57
C LEU A 332 -6.78 -6.19 -9.50
N VAL A 333 -7.57 -5.23 -9.06
CA VAL A 333 -8.51 -5.42 -7.96
C VAL A 333 -9.93 -5.30 -8.48
N PHE A 334 -10.69 -6.40 -8.40
CA PHE A 334 -12.09 -6.39 -8.77
C PHE A 334 -12.90 -5.57 -7.77
N ASN A 335 -13.93 -4.91 -8.30
CA ASN A 335 -14.71 -3.92 -7.57
C ASN A 335 -16.14 -3.86 -8.08
N SER A 336 -17.04 -3.54 -7.15
CA SER A 336 -18.33 -3.00 -7.55
C SER A 336 -18.17 -1.57 -8.06
N THR A 337 -19.15 -1.10 -8.85
CA THR A 337 -19.27 0.31 -9.25
C THR A 337 -19.31 1.30 -8.08
N ARG A 338 -19.56 0.82 -6.85
CA ARG A 338 -19.63 1.66 -5.66
C ARG A 338 -18.30 1.73 -4.92
N THR A 339 -17.50 0.66 -4.95
CA THR A 339 -16.25 0.53 -4.17
C THR A 339 -15.01 0.95 -4.94
N VAL A 340 -15.09 1.00 -6.27
CA VAL A 340 -13.95 1.25 -7.17
C VAL A 340 -13.06 2.43 -6.74
N ALA A 341 -13.66 3.61 -6.47
CA ALA A 341 -12.90 4.79 -6.07
C ALA A 341 -12.25 4.62 -4.69
N HIS A 342 -12.93 3.95 -3.76
CA HIS A 342 -12.44 3.74 -2.40
C HIS A 342 -11.25 2.77 -2.37
N VAL A 343 -11.32 1.70 -3.16
CA VAL A 343 -10.22 0.74 -3.30
C VAL A 343 -9.03 1.38 -4.00
N GLN A 344 -9.25 2.15 -5.08
CA GLN A 344 -8.17 2.87 -5.75
C GLN A 344 -7.41 3.78 -4.76
N VAL A 345 -8.13 4.66 -4.04
CA VAL A 345 -7.52 5.56 -3.05
C VAL A 345 -6.76 4.80 -1.95
N ALA A 346 -7.30 3.67 -1.49
CA ALA A 346 -6.65 2.85 -0.48
C ALA A 346 -5.34 2.20 -0.98
N MET A 347 -5.32 1.76 -2.24
CA MET A 347 -4.13 1.20 -2.88
C MET A 347 -3.09 2.29 -3.19
N GLU A 348 -3.51 3.47 -3.64
CA GLU A 348 -2.62 4.62 -3.82
C GLU A 348 -1.96 5.01 -2.50
N LYS A 349 -2.74 5.05 -1.41
CA LYS A 349 -2.21 5.26 -0.05
C LYS A 349 -1.23 4.16 0.39
N ALA A 350 -1.34 2.94 -0.13
CA ALA A 350 -0.39 1.86 0.13
C ALA A 350 0.93 2.01 -0.65
N GLY A 351 1.00 2.92 -1.63
CA GLY A 351 2.20 3.23 -2.41
C GLY A 351 2.09 2.89 -3.90
N PHE A 352 0.98 2.28 -4.34
CA PHE A 352 0.73 2.08 -5.76
C PHE A 352 0.38 3.40 -6.46
N TYR A 353 0.41 3.41 -7.78
CA TYR A 353 -0.17 4.49 -8.58
C TYR A 353 -1.16 3.91 -9.58
N ALA A 354 -2.32 4.55 -9.72
CA ALA A 354 -3.38 4.09 -10.61
C ALA A 354 -2.97 4.23 -12.08
N ARG A 355 -3.38 3.25 -12.89
CA ARG A 355 -3.05 3.17 -14.32
C ARG A 355 -4.28 3.24 -15.19
N ASP A 356 -5.30 2.44 -14.84
CA ASP A 356 -6.53 2.34 -15.61
C ASP A 356 -7.65 1.74 -14.75
N ILE A 357 -8.86 1.74 -15.30
CA ILE A 357 -9.98 0.96 -14.81
C ILE A 357 -10.46 0.08 -15.96
N ILE A 358 -10.27 -1.23 -15.82
CA ILE A 358 -10.81 -2.19 -16.76
C ILE A 358 -12.29 -2.42 -16.44
N VAL A 359 -13.14 -2.29 -17.45
CA VAL A 359 -14.59 -2.51 -17.35
C VAL A 359 -14.91 -3.90 -17.84
N TRP A 360 -15.35 -4.77 -16.94
CA TRP A 360 -15.94 -6.05 -17.33
C TRP A 360 -17.45 -5.88 -17.54
N ARG A 361 -17.87 -5.85 -18.81
CA ARG A 361 -19.28 -5.72 -19.21
C ARG A 361 -19.97 -7.08 -19.14
N LYS A 362 -21.08 -7.14 -18.39
CA LYS A 362 -21.91 -8.33 -18.22
C LYS A 362 -23.06 -8.32 -19.22
N ASN A 363 -23.31 -9.46 -19.86
CA ASN A 363 -24.41 -9.65 -20.83
C ASN A 363 -25.82 -9.51 -20.23
N SER A 364 -25.95 -9.51 -18.89
CA SER A 364 -27.22 -9.25 -18.22
C SER A 364 -27.00 -8.56 -16.86
N GLY A 365 -27.61 -7.39 -16.69
CA GLY A 365 -27.72 -6.72 -15.40
C GLY A 365 -29.10 -6.98 -14.78
N ILE A 366 -29.18 -7.15 -13.46
CA ILE A 366 -30.47 -7.16 -12.75
C ILE A 366 -30.58 -5.81 -12.04
N PRO A 367 -31.59 -4.98 -12.33
CA PRO A 367 -31.82 -3.73 -11.59
C PRO A 367 -32.23 -4.05 -10.15
N LYS A 368 -31.69 -3.31 -9.17
CA LYS A 368 -31.84 -3.64 -7.74
C LYS A 368 -32.29 -2.42 -6.97
N GLY A 369 -33.56 -2.09 -7.09
CA GLY A 369 -34.11 -0.86 -6.53
C GLY A 369 -35.57 -0.95 -6.18
N LEU A 370 -36.07 0.14 -5.62
CA LEU A 370 -37.48 0.37 -5.37
C LEU A 370 -38.20 0.61 -6.68
N ASN A 371 -39.27 -0.15 -6.92
CA ASN A 371 -40.29 0.24 -7.88
C ASN A 371 -41.29 1.16 -7.18
N PHE A 372 -41.29 2.45 -7.53
CA PHE A 372 -41.99 3.44 -6.73
C PHE A 372 -43.52 3.34 -6.87
N VAL A 373 -44.02 3.05 -8.07
CA VAL A 373 -45.46 2.81 -8.32
C VAL A 373 -45.98 1.67 -7.47
N ASN A 374 -45.30 0.51 -7.48
CA ASN A 374 -45.73 -0.65 -6.69
C ASN A 374 -45.69 -0.37 -5.19
N LYS A 375 -44.74 0.45 -4.72
CA LYS A 375 -44.65 0.88 -3.32
C LYS A 375 -45.82 1.79 -2.94
N LEU A 376 -46.12 2.80 -3.75
CA LEU A 376 -47.24 3.72 -3.53
C LEU A 376 -48.60 2.99 -3.54
N LYS A 377 -48.82 2.10 -4.53
CA LYS A 377 -50.01 1.24 -4.59
C LYS A 377 -50.16 0.38 -3.33
N LYS A 378 -49.06 -0.20 -2.83
CA LYS A 378 -49.05 -0.97 -1.58
C LYS A 378 -49.42 -0.12 -0.35
N GLU A 379 -49.09 1.16 -0.35
CA GLU A 379 -49.41 2.10 0.73
C GLU A 379 -50.78 2.79 0.56
N GLY A 380 -51.56 2.41 -0.47
CA GLY A 380 -52.93 2.92 -0.67
C GLY A 380 -53.02 4.30 -1.32
N TYR A 381 -51.92 4.83 -1.86
CA TYR A 381 -51.93 6.10 -2.58
C TYR A 381 -52.68 5.99 -3.91
N LYS A 382 -53.55 6.97 -4.19
CA LYS A 382 -54.24 7.15 -5.48
C LYS A 382 -53.38 7.98 -6.45
N ASN A 383 -53.68 7.91 -7.75
CA ASN A 383 -53.03 8.69 -8.83
C ASN A 383 -51.50 8.44 -8.95
N THR A 384 -51.10 7.18 -9.07
CA THR A 384 -49.68 6.80 -9.17
C THR A 384 -49.09 6.94 -10.57
N GLU A 385 -49.88 7.30 -11.58
CA GLU A 385 -49.51 7.34 -13.01
C GLU A 385 -48.28 8.24 -13.27
N LYS A 386 -48.19 9.39 -12.59
CA LYS A 386 -47.04 10.30 -12.73
C LYS A 386 -45.68 9.67 -12.34
N TRP A 387 -45.70 8.55 -11.63
CA TRP A 387 -44.51 7.83 -11.18
C TRP A 387 -44.21 6.58 -12.01
N GLU A 388 -44.92 6.37 -13.12
CA GLU A 388 -44.66 5.28 -14.04
C GLU A 388 -43.24 5.34 -14.60
N GLY A 389 -42.54 4.19 -14.59
CA GLY A 389 -41.13 4.10 -15.00
C GLY A 389 -40.10 4.59 -13.97
N TRP A 390 -40.52 5.22 -12.86
CA TRP A 390 -39.59 5.74 -11.85
C TRP A 390 -39.09 4.65 -10.89
N HIS A 391 -37.76 4.55 -10.80
CA HIS A 391 -37.05 3.56 -9.99
C HIS A 391 -35.92 4.22 -9.18
N SER A 392 -35.54 3.62 -8.05
CA SER A 392 -34.47 4.16 -7.20
C SER A 392 -33.04 3.81 -7.64
N CYS A 393 -32.86 3.16 -8.79
CA CYS A 393 -31.54 2.79 -9.31
C CYS A 393 -31.57 2.50 -10.81
N LEU A 394 -30.39 2.59 -11.43
CA LEU A 394 -30.14 2.06 -12.76
C LEU A 394 -29.82 0.55 -12.72
N ARG A 395 -29.91 -0.09 -13.90
CA ARG A 395 -29.43 -1.47 -14.10
C ARG A 395 -27.90 -1.47 -14.11
N ASN A 396 -27.28 -2.19 -13.17
CA ASN A 396 -25.83 -2.37 -13.18
C ASN A 396 -25.45 -3.48 -14.19
N GLU A 397 -24.65 -3.12 -15.19
CA GLU A 397 -24.23 -4.01 -16.29
C GLU A 397 -22.73 -4.27 -16.31
N TRP A 398 -21.97 -3.82 -15.32
CA TRP A 398 -20.52 -3.94 -15.35
C TRP A 398 -19.92 -4.02 -13.95
N GLU A 399 -18.75 -4.65 -13.90
CA GLU A 399 -17.85 -4.65 -12.74
C GLU A 399 -16.57 -3.91 -13.12
N ALA A 400 -16.02 -3.19 -12.15
CA ALA A 400 -14.80 -2.43 -12.32
C ALA A 400 -13.61 -3.29 -11.87
N ILE A 401 -12.49 -3.18 -12.54
CA ILE A 401 -11.22 -3.76 -12.11
C ILE A 401 -10.24 -2.60 -12.08
N VAL A 402 -9.87 -2.17 -10.88
CA VAL A 402 -8.87 -1.10 -10.73
C VAL A 402 -7.52 -1.69 -11.04
N MET A 403 -6.82 -1.08 -11.97
CA MET A 403 -5.47 -1.47 -12.38
C MET A 403 -4.49 -0.45 -11.83
N LEU A 404 -3.63 -0.89 -10.92
CA LEU A 404 -2.55 -0.07 -10.36
C LEU A 404 -1.21 -0.75 -10.58
N GLN A 405 -0.14 0.02 -10.46
CA GLN A 405 1.21 -0.49 -10.60
C GLN A 405 2.06 -0.06 -9.41
N LYS A 406 2.95 -0.95 -8.97
CA LYS A 406 4.01 -0.58 -8.04
C LYS A 406 5.00 0.33 -8.79
N PRO A 407 5.53 1.40 -8.17
CA PRO A 407 6.52 2.27 -8.81
C PRO A 407 7.61 1.46 -9.52
N LEU A 408 8.01 1.96 -10.68
CA LEU A 408 9.16 1.44 -11.42
C LEU A 408 10.41 1.64 -10.56
N ASP A 409 11.44 0.81 -10.78
CA ASP A 409 12.72 0.98 -10.07
C ASP A 409 13.40 2.27 -10.53
N THR A 410 13.45 2.47 -11.86
CA THR A 410 13.92 3.70 -12.51
C THR A 410 13.07 4.04 -13.73
N ASN A 411 13.10 3.18 -14.75
CA ASN A 411 12.27 3.28 -15.95
C ASN A 411 11.81 1.88 -16.40
N TYR A 412 10.96 1.80 -17.43
CA TYR A 412 10.43 0.51 -17.90
C TYR A 412 11.53 -0.44 -18.35
N LEU A 413 12.53 0.04 -19.09
CA LEU A 413 13.58 -0.81 -19.65
C LEU A 413 14.38 -1.49 -18.54
N GLU A 414 14.85 -0.72 -17.56
CA GLU A 414 15.65 -1.25 -16.46
C GLU A 414 14.81 -2.10 -15.50
N THR A 415 13.56 -1.69 -15.24
CA THR A 415 12.63 -2.48 -14.43
C THR A 415 12.37 -3.86 -15.06
N VAL A 416 12.14 -3.91 -16.38
CA VAL A 416 11.93 -5.18 -17.10
C VAL A 416 13.20 -6.03 -17.11
N LYS A 417 14.38 -5.45 -17.37
CA LYS A 417 15.64 -6.20 -17.32
C LYS A 417 15.89 -6.85 -15.95
N LYS A 418 15.53 -6.13 -14.86
CA LYS A 418 15.82 -6.57 -13.50
C LYS A 418 14.76 -7.48 -12.90
N TYR A 419 13.49 -7.20 -13.15
CA TYR A 419 12.37 -7.90 -12.50
C TYR A 419 11.51 -8.72 -13.45
N ASP A 420 11.67 -8.50 -14.76
CA ASP A 420 10.95 -9.16 -15.85
C ASP A 420 9.42 -9.06 -15.67
N VAL A 421 8.99 -7.86 -15.27
CA VAL A 421 7.59 -7.43 -15.10
C VAL A 421 7.45 -5.94 -15.41
N GLY A 422 6.22 -5.45 -15.57
CA GLY A 422 5.89 -4.03 -15.58
C GLY A 422 5.47 -3.44 -16.92
N LEU A 423 5.37 -4.26 -17.96
CA LEU A 423 4.71 -3.94 -19.22
C LEU A 423 3.35 -4.65 -19.34
N LEU A 424 2.56 -4.24 -20.32
CA LEU A 424 1.28 -4.86 -20.67
C LEU A 424 1.40 -5.58 -22.01
N HIS A 425 0.88 -6.79 -22.06
CA HIS A 425 0.66 -7.50 -23.31
C HIS A 425 -0.66 -7.02 -23.91
N THR A 426 -0.58 -6.29 -25.03
CA THR A 426 -1.73 -5.59 -25.63
C THR A 426 -2.25 -6.22 -26.93
N LYS A 427 -1.76 -7.42 -27.30
CA LYS A 427 -2.10 -8.08 -28.56
C LYS A 427 -3.21 -9.11 -28.37
N ASP A 428 -4.32 -8.99 -29.11
CA ASP A 428 -5.48 -9.90 -29.03
C ASP A 428 -5.93 -10.41 -30.40
N GLY A 429 -5.04 -11.11 -31.11
CA GLY A 429 -5.33 -11.78 -32.39
C GLY A 429 -5.66 -10.88 -33.59
N GLY A 430 -6.00 -9.60 -33.38
CA GLY A 430 -6.24 -8.58 -34.40
C GLY A 430 -5.09 -7.59 -34.58
N SER A 431 -5.32 -6.54 -35.37
CA SER A 431 -4.33 -5.49 -35.70
C SER A 431 -4.32 -4.31 -34.71
N GLY A 432 -5.15 -4.32 -33.68
CA GLY A 432 -5.31 -3.22 -32.71
C GLY A 432 -4.77 -3.52 -31.32
N PHE A 433 -4.67 -2.47 -30.50
CA PHE A 433 -4.40 -2.56 -29.06
C PHE A 433 -5.61 -3.11 -28.30
N LEU A 434 -5.36 -3.82 -27.21
CA LEU A 434 -6.38 -4.26 -26.27
C LEU A 434 -7.22 -3.09 -25.74
N SER A 435 -8.53 -3.30 -25.70
CA SER A 435 -9.48 -2.40 -25.04
C SER A 435 -9.45 -2.60 -23.53
N ASN A 436 -9.60 -1.52 -22.77
CA ASN A 436 -9.87 -1.59 -21.33
C ASN A 436 -11.33 -1.97 -21.02
N ILE A 437 -12.17 -2.23 -22.04
CA ILE A 437 -13.50 -2.82 -21.90
C ILE A 437 -13.42 -4.29 -22.33
N ILE A 438 -13.69 -5.20 -21.38
CA ILE A 438 -13.80 -6.63 -21.62
C ILE A 438 -15.28 -6.99 -21.68
N ASP A 439 -15.75 -7.45 -22.83
CA ASP A 439 -17.12 -7.92 -23.05
C ASP A 439 -17.15 -9.39 -23.51
N ASN A 440 -18.35 -9.91 -23.80
CA ASN A 440 -18.58 -11.23 -24.39
C ASN A 440 -18.08 -12.45 -23.58
N ILE A 441 -17.56 -12.26 -22.36
CA ILE A 441 -17.27 -13.35 -21.43
C ILE A 441 -18.53 -13.66 -20.61
N SER A 442 -19.11 -14.84 -20.86
CA SER A 442 -20.31 -15.30 -20.16
C SER A 442 -20.04 -15.60 -18.68
N ASN A 443 -20.95 -15.16 -17.80
CA ASN A 443 -20.98 -15.55 -16.38
C ASN A 443 -21.29 -17.04 -16.14
N ARG A 444 -21.66 -17.79 -17.19
CA ARG A 444 -22.10 -19.18 -17.09
C ARG A 444 -21.02 -20.12 -17.60
N GLU A 445 -20.03 -20.41 -16.76
CA GLU A 445 -19.40 -21.73 -16.84
C GLU A 445 -20.44 -22.79 -16.42
N LYS A 446 -20.44 -23.96 -17.07
CA LYS A 446 -21.34 -25.07 -16.71
C LYS A 446 -21.21 -25.31 -15.21
N LYS A 447 -22.35 -25.37 -14.50
CA LYS A 447 -22.38 -25.71 -13.07
C LYS A 447 -21.66 -27.05 -12.88
N ASP A 448 -20.41 -27.02 -12.44
CA ASP A 448 -19.77 -28.21 -11.89
C ASP A 448 -20.61 -28.68 -10.69
N VAL A 449 -20.69 -30.01 -10.50
CA VAL A 449 -21.56 -30.73 -9.55
C VAL A 449 -21.41 -30.26 -8.09
N TYR A 450 -20.42 -29.41 -7.79
CA TYR A 450 -20.05 -28.95 -6.46
C TYR A 450 -20.36 -27.47 -6.16
N ASN A 451 -21.06 -26.76 -7.06
CA ASN A 451 -21.33 -25.33 -6.89
C ASN A 451 -22.49 -25.06 -5.91
N ILE A 452 -22.20 -25.03 -4.60
CA ILE A 452 -23.09 -24.47 -3.56
C ILE A 452 -22.85 -22.95 -3.38
N HIS A 453 -21.93 -22.34 -4.16
CA HIS A 453 -21.57 -20.92 -4.02
C HIS A 453 -22.20 -19.98 -5.06
N CYS A 454 -22.47 -18.75 -4.61
CA CYS A 454 -23.31 -17.80 -5.33
C CYS A 454 -22.57 -16.82 -6.27
N THR A 455 -21.24 -16.84 -6.37
CA THR A 455 -20.49 -15.85 -7.17
C THR A 455 -19.06 -16.34 -7.44
N VAL A 456 -18.85 -17.09 -8.52
CA VAL A 456 -17.52 -17.49 -9.00
C VAL A 456 -17.22 -16.67 -10.27
N LYS A 457 -16.05 -16.01 -10.33
CA LYS A 457 -15.61 -15.29 -11.53
C LYS A 457 -15.29 -16.28 -12.66
N PRO A 458 -15.55 -15.95 -13.94
CA PRO A 458 -15.16 -16.82 -15.06
C PRO A 458 -13.64 -16.99 -15.14
N VAL A 459 -13.17 -18.22 -15.33
CA VAL A 459 -11.74 -18.54 -15.46
C VAL A 459 -11.15 -17.81 -16.67
N LEU A 460 -11.88 -17.77 -17.78
CA LEU A 460 -11.45 -17.07 -19.01
C LEU A 460 -11.17 -15.58 -18.78
N LEU A 461 -11.94 -14.92 -17.92
CA LEU A 461 -11.72 -13.51 -17.58
C LEU A 461 -10.38 -13.35 -16.85
N ILE A 462 -10.17 -14.13 -15.79
CA ILE A 462 -8.92 -14.06 -15.02
C ILE A 462 -7.73 -14.47 -15.88
N SER A 463 -7.91 -15.45 -16.76
CA SER A 463 -6.91 -15.90 -17.72
C SER A 463 -6.45 -14.77 -18.66
N LYS A 464 -7.40 -14.02 -19.25
CA LYS A 464 -7.08 -12.82 -20.05
C LYS A 464 -6.34 -11.74 -19.23
N LEU A 465 -6.68 -11.56 -17.96
CA LEU A 465 -5.98 -10.59 -17.09
C LEU A 465 -4.55 -11.04 -16.77
N ILE A 466 -4.32 -12.34 -16.55
CA ILE A 466 -2.97 -12.89 -16.34
C ILE A 466 -2.12 -12.68 -17.58
N ASP A 467 -2.62 -13.08 -18.76
CA ASP A 467 -1.90 -12.93 -20.04
C ASP A 467 -1.57 -11.46 -20.33
N MET A 468 -2.43 -10.52 -19.91
CA MET A 468 -2.21 -9.08 -20.06
C MET A 468 -1.01 -8.56 -19.25
N VAL A 469 -0.72 -9.12 -18.07
CA VAL A 469 0.24 -8.53 -17.12
C VAL A 469 1.44 -9.41 -16.78
N LEU A 470 1.43 -10.67 -17.20
CA LEU A 470 2.51 -11.62 -16.99
C LEU A 470 2.86 -12.36 -18.29
N PRO A 471 4.17 -12.52 -18.60
CA PRO A 471 4.58 -13.47 -19.61
C PRO A 471 4.28 -14.90 -19.13
N LYS A 472 4.05 -15.81 -20.09
CA LYS A 472 3.81 -17.23 -19.81
C LYS A 472 5.12 -17.90 -19.37
N ASP A 473 5.28 -18.04 -18.07
CA ASP A 473 6.42 -18.69 -17.45
C ASP A 473 6.01 -19.23 -16.07
N ILE A 474 6.27 -20.51 -15.82
CA ILE A 474 5.88 -21.21 -14.59
C ILE A 474 6.64 -20.69 -13.36
N ASN A 475 7.73 -19.96 -13.57
CA ASN A 475 8.46 -19.31 -12.51
C ASN A 475 7.83 -17.97 -12.07
N LYS A 476 6.87 -17.45 -12.84
CA LYS A 476 6.08 -16.26 -12.49
C LYS A 476 4.96 -16.63 -11.54
N ILE A 477 4.65 -15.72 -10.63
CA ILE A 477 3.65 -15.92 -9.58
C ILE A 477 2.58 -14.83 -9.67
N VAL A 478 1.35 -15.25 -9.91
CA VAL A 478 0.16 -14.42 -9.65
C VAL A 478 -0.34 -14.66 -8.23
N LEU A 479 -0.46 -13.57 -7.47
CA LEU A 479 -0.99 -13.57 -6.10
C LEU A 479 -2.50 -13.30 -6.10
N ASP A 480 -3.23 -14.04 -5.28
CA ASP A 480 -4.62 -13.74 -4.92
C ASP A 480 -4.81 -13.79 -3.38
N PRO A 481 -4.87 -12.63 -2.70
CA PRO A 481 -5.12 -12.56 -1.27
C PRO A 481 -6.52 -13.00 -0.84
N PHE A 482 -7.45 -13.19 -1.79
CA PHE A 482 -8.85 -13.56 -1.57
C PHE A 482 -9.25 -14.70 -2.51
N MET A 483 -8.53 -15.82 -2.42
CA MET A 483 -8.56 -16.94 -3.37
C MET A 483 -9.96 -17.57 -3.55
N GLY A 484 -10.83 -17.49 -2.54
CA GLY A 484 -12.19 -18.01 -2.61
C GLY A 484 -12.21 -19.48 -3.03
N SER A 485 -12.96 -19.78 -4.09
CA SER A 485 -13.07 -21.14 -4.64
C SER A 485 -11.94 -21.55 -5.60
N GLY A 486 -10.89 -20.74 -5.76
CA GLY A 486 -9.70 -21.11 -6.55
C GLY A 486 -9.69 -20.70 -8.02
N THR A 487 -10.56 -19.78 -8.47
CA THR A 487 -10.60 -19.37 -9.89
C THR A 487 -9.25 -18.85 -10.40
N THR A 488 -8.57 -18.01 -9.62
CA THR A 488 -7.26 -17.45 -10.00
C THR A 488 -6.20 -18.53 -10.14
N ALA A 489 -6.21 -19.54 -9.26
CA ALA A 489 -5.31 -20.68 -9.36
C ALA A 489 -5.52 -21.49 -10.65
N ILE A 490 -6.78 -21.76 -11.04
CA ILE A 490 -7.09 -22.45 -12.29
C ILE A 490 -6.62 -21.63 -13.50
N ALA A 491 -6.93 -20.33 -13.52
CA ALA A 491 -6.52 -19.45 -14.61
C ALA A 491 -4.99 -19.35 -14.73
N ALA A 492 -4.25 -19.35 -13.61
CA ALA A 492 -2.79 -19.36 -13.62
C ALA A 492 -2.24 -20.63 -14.30
N ILE A 493 -2.77 -21.80 -13.93
CA ILE A 493 -2.40 -23.09 -14.53
C ILE A 493 -2.66 -23.07 -16.04
N GLU A 494 -3.80 -22.56 -16.49
CA GLU A 494 -4.13 -22.44 -17.92
C GLU A 494 -3.20 -21.49 -18.69
N ASN A 495 -2.57 -20.54 -18.01
CA ASN A 495 -1.59 -19.60 -18.59
C ASN A 495 -0.13 -20.04 -18.42
N SER A 496 0.12 -21.25 -17.91
CA SER A 496 1.48 -21.72 -17.58
C SER A 496 2.21 -20.77 -16.63
N VAL A 497 1.48 -20.21 -15.66
CA VAL A 497 1.97 -19.31 -14.61
C VAL A 497 1.67 -19.95 -13.25
N SER A 498 2.57 -19.78 -12.28
CA SER A 498 2.32 -20.25 -10.92
C SER A 498 1.42 -19.31 -10.13
N PHE A 499 0.75 -19.83 -9.10
CA PHE A 499 -0.11 -19.04 -8.23
C PHE A 499 0.30 -19.14 -6.77
N LEU A 500 -0.02 -18.09 -6.01
CA LEU A 500 -0.07 -18.12 -4.56
C LEU A 500 -1.38 -17.49 -4.13
N GLY A 501 -2.11 -18.10 -3.22
CA GLY A 501 -3.27 -17.41 -2.65
C GLY A 501 -3.63 -17.78 -1.25
N PHE A 502 -4.51 -16.94 -0.70
CA PHE A 502 -4.92 -16.97 0.69
C PHE A 502 -6.44 -17.00 0.76
N GLU A 503 -6.96 -17.82 1.66
CA GLU A 503 -8.39 -17.88 1.94
C GLU A 503 -8.60 -18.11 3.43
N ILE A 504 -9.44 -17.28 4.05
CA ILE A 504 -9.66 -17.30 5.49
C ILE A 504 -10.67 -18.38 5.89
N ASN A 505 -11.61 -18.75 5.00
CA ASN A 505 -12.60 -19.77 5.25
C ASN A 505 -12.04 -21.17 4.91
N PRO A 506 -11.93 -22.09 5.89
CA PRO A 506 -11.42 -23.43 5.66
C PRO A 506 -12.20 -24.24 4.61
N GLU A 507 -13.51 -24.06 4.50
CA GLU A 507 -14.35 -24.78 3.52
C GLU A 507 -14.01 -24.34 2.09
N TYR A 508 -13.87 -23.04 1.85
CA TYR A 508 -13.45 -22.50 0.55
C TYR A 508 -12.06 -22.97 0.17
N CYS A 509 -11.15 -22.98 1.15
CA CYS A 509 -9.82 -23.53 1.02
C CYS A 509 -9.83 -24.98 0.48
N GLN A 510 -10.64 -25.85 1.08
CA GLN A 510 -10.77 -27.26 0.66
C GLN A 510 -11.35 -27.37 -0.75
N ILE A 511 -12.38 -26.56 -1.06
CA ILE A 511 -12.99 -26.51 -2.40
C ILE A 511 -11.95 -26.09 -3.45
N ALA A 512 -11.19 -25.03 -3.17
CA ALA A 512 -10.17 -24.51 -4.08
C ALA A 512 -9.07 -25.54 -4.34
N GLN A 513 -8.53 -26.17 -3.29
CA GLN A 513 -7.51 -27.21 -3.39
C GLN A 513 -8.01 -28.41 -4.21
N LYS A 514 -9.27 -28.85 -3.98
CA LYS A 514 -9.88 -29.92 -4.76
C LYS A 514 -10.03 -29.56 -6.23
N ARG A 515 -10.54 -28.36 -6.53
CA ARG A 515 -10.70 -27.86 -7.92
C ARG A 515 -9.36 -27.82 -8.66
N VAL A 516 -8.31 -27.32 -8.01
CA VAL A 516 -6.94 -27.29 -8.56
C VAL A 516 -6.45 -28.71 -8.87
N LYS A 517 -6.60 -29.64 -7.92
CA LYS A 517 -6.21 -31.05 -8.10
C LYS A 517 -6.96 -31.71 -9.27
N ASP A 518 -8.28 -31.53 -9.32
CA ASP A 518 -9.13 -32.09 -10.38
C ASP A 518 -8.76 -31.53 -11.76
N HIS A 519 -8.45 -30.23 -11.84
CA HIS A 519 -8.02 -29.58 -13.07
C HIS A 519 -6.65 -30.10 -13.53
N LEU A 520 -5.66 -30.19 -12.64
CA LEU A 520 -4.34 -30.77 -12.97
C LEU A 520 -4.43 -32.21 -13.48
N ASN A 521 -5.32 -33.02 -12.90
CA ASN A 521 -5.56 -34.39 -13.36
C ASN A 521 -6.19 -34.43 -14.76
N LYS A 522 -7.15 -33.55 -15.05
CA LYS A 522 -7.76 -33.43 -16.39
C LYS A 522 -6.73 -33.02 -17.45
N THR A 523 -5.81 -32.10 -17.11
CA THR A 523 -4.77 -31.64 -18.04
C THR A 523 -3.74 -32.73 -18.33
N LYS A 524 -3.35 -33.53 -17.32
CA LYS A 524 -2.47 -34.70 -17.51
C LYS A 524 -3.10 -35.74 -18.44
N ASN A 525 -4.39 -36.02 -18.30
CA ASN A 525 -5.09 -37.01 -19.13
C ASN A 525 -5.35 -36.54 -20.58
N LYS A 526 -5.15 -35.26 -20.92
CA LYS A 526 -5.23 -34.76 -22.30
C LYS A 526 -3.91 -34.86 -23.06
N LEU A 527 -2.81 -35.18 -22.37
CA LEU A 527 -1.46 -35.33 -22.93
C LEU A 527 -1.09 -36.80 -23.23
N PHE A 528 -2.02 -37.74 -23.03
CA PHE A 528 -1.88 -39.17 -23.32
C PHE A 528 -2.90 -39.64 -24.34
#